data_AF-A0A2V7JB12-F1
#
_entry.id   AF-A0A2V7JB12-F1
#
_cell.length_a   1.000
_cell.length_b   1.000
_cell.length_c   1.000
_cell.angle_alpha   90.00
_cell.angle_beta   90.00
_cell.angle_gamma   90.00
#
_symmetry.space_group_name_H-M   'P 1'
#
loop_
_entity.id
_entity.type
_entity.pdbx_description
1 polymer ?
#
loop_
_entity_poly.entity_id
_entity_poly.type
_entity_poly.pdbx_seq_one_letter_code
_entity_poly.pdbx_strand_id
1 'polypeptide(L)' 'MPTLTGLAPDPHQADYRLVEVDRGRFASLPADALQPLDLRVGAELEPALLDRLRALADVEAAQRAALRALARRA' A
#
# COMPACT_ATOMS: atom_id res chain seq x y z
N MET A 1 -12.90 -13.00 -6.49
CA MET A 1 -11.46 -12.64 -6.33
C MET A 1 -11.35 -11.58 -5.25
N PRO A 2 -10.17 -11.28 -4.67
CA PRO A 2 -10.06 -10.17 -3.72
C PRO A 2 -10.44 -8.86 -4.40
N THR A 3 -11.17 -8.01 -3.70
CA THR A 3 -11.74 -6.76 -4.25
C THR A 3 -11.06 -5.56 -3.61
N LEU A 4 -10.67 -4.58 -4.42
CA LEU A 4 -10.20 -3.30 -3.89
C LEU A 4 -11.40 -2.56 -3.29
N THR A 5 -11.50 -2.48 -1.97
CA THR A 5 -12.66 -1.88 -1.29
C THR A 5 -12.44 -0.42 -0.89
N GLY A 6 -11.20 0.05 -0.86
CA GLY A 6 -10.89 1.42 -0.45
C GLY A 6 -9.54 1.90 -0.95
N LEU A 7 -9.49 3.18 -1.31
CA LEU A 7 -8.28 3.91 -1.66
C LEU A 7 -8.44 5.36 -1.21
N ALA A 8 -7.90 5.69 -0.04
CA ALA A 8 -8.05 7.00 0.60
C ALA A 8 -6.66 7.60 0.96
N PRO A 9 -6.52 8.92 1.12
CA PRO A 9 -5.31 9.49 1.73
C PRO A 9 -5.02 8.87 3.11
N ASP A 10 -3.75 8.61 3.44
CA ASP A 10 -3.38 8.21 4.81
C ASP A 10 -3.34 9.44 5.73
N PRO A 11 -4.10 9.47 6.84
CA PRO A 11 -4.13 10.62 7.75
C PRO A 11 -2.83 10.86 8.51
N HIS A 12 -1.94 9.87 8.58
CA HIS A 12 -0.68 9.96 9.33
C HIS A 12 0.53 10.20 8.44
N GLN A 13 0.41 10.02 7.13
CA GLN A 13 1.52 10.11 6.18
C GLN A 13 1.07 10.88 4.94
N ALA A 14 1.55 12.12 4.82
CA ALA A 14 1.40 12.91 3.61
C ALA A 14 1.96 12.14 2.41
N ASP A 15 1.31 12.25 1.26
CA ASP A 15 1.65 11.55 0.01
C ASP A 15 1.48 10.03 0.01
N TYR A 16 0.87 9.45 1.05
CA TYR A 16 0.50 8.03 1.09
C TYR A 16 -1.00 7.84 0.91
N ARG A 17 -1.36 6.67 0.40
CA ARG A 17 -2.74 6.20 0.32
C ARG A 17 -2.91 4.95 1.16
N LEU A 18 -3.99 4.91 1.94
CA LEU A 18 -4.50 3.71 2.57
C LEU A 18 -5.23 2.87 1.52
N VAL A 19 -4.71 1.66 1.29
CA VAL A 19 -5.31 0.63 0.43
C VAL A 19 -6.08 -0.35 1.30
N GLU A 20 -7.33 -0.63 0.92
CA GLU A 20 -8.18 -1.62 1.56
C GLU A 20 -8.59 -2.70 0.56
N VAL A 21 -8.48 -3.95 0.98
CA VAL A 21 -8.86 -5.13 0.20
C VAL A 21 -9.85 -5.94 1.01
N ASP A 22 -10.98 -6.31 0.40
CA ASP A 22 -12.05 -7.07 1.05
C ASP A 22 -12.54 -6.47 2.39
N ARG A 23 -12.59 -5.12 2.46
CA ARG A 23 -12.95 -4.31 3.65
C ARG A 23 -11.95 -4.41 4.80
N GLY A 24 -10.79 -5.03 4.57
CA GLY A 24 -9.67 -5.04 5.49
C GLY A 24 -8.61 -4.01 5.10
N ARG A 25 -7.95 -3.42 6.10
CA ARG A 25 -6.75 -2.61 5.87
C ARG A 25 -5.65 -3.49 5.28
N PHE A 26 -5.26 -3.20 4.04
CA PHE A 26 -4.20 -3.94 3.36
C PHE A 26 -2.83 -3.34 3.68
N ALA A 27 -2.59 -2.10 3.24
CA ALA A 27 -1.35 -1.38 3.48
C ALA A 27 -1.54 0.12 3.29
N SER A 28 -0.63 0.91 3.88
CA SER A 28 -0.42 2.30 3.48
C SER A 28 0.77 2.33 2.53
N LEU A 29 0.57 2.83 1.31
CA LEU A 29 1.55 2.81 0.22
C LEU A 29 1.75 4.21 -0.38
N PRO A 30 2.93 4.53 -0.93
CA PRO A 30 3.20 5.81 -1.59
C PRO A 30 2.25 6.07 -2.75
N ALA A 31 1.69 7.28 -2.85
CA ALA A 31 0.70 7.61 -3.87
C ALA A 31 1.28 7.55 -5.29
N ASP A 32 2.55 7.92 -5.48
CA ASP A 32 3.28 7.86 -6.74
C ASP A 32 3.48 6.41 -7.24
N ALA A 33 3.78 5.48 -6.34
CA ALA A 33 3.91 4.06 -6.66
C ALA A 33 2.57 3.42 -7.09
N LEU A 34 1.45 4.01 -6.66
CA LEU A 34 0.10 3.56 -7.03
C LEU A 34 -0.44 4.19 -8.32
N GLN A 35 0.03 5.40 -8.71
CA GLN A 35 -0.41 6.08 -9.94
C GLN A 35 -0.36 5.23 -11.23
N PRO A 36 0.68 4.42 -11.50
CA PRO A 36 0.73 3.62 -12.73
C PRO A 36 -0.17 2.37 -12.68
N LEU A 37 -0.80 2.07 -11.54
CA LEU A 37 -1.66 0.91 -11.37
C LEU A 37 -3.12 1.31 -11.65
N ASP A 38 -3.84 0.53 -12.45
CA ASP A 38 -5.27 0.75 -12.72
C ASP A 38 -6.14 0.28 -11.54
N LEU A 39 -6.00 0.99 -10.41
CA LEU A 39 -6.70 0.70 -9.16
C LEU A 39 -8.07 1.37 -9.17
N ARG A 40 -9.14 0.56 -9.17
CA ARG A 40 -10.52 1.03 -9.15
C ARG A 40 -11.25 0.46 -7.96
N VAL A 41 -11.77 1.32 -7.08
CA VAL A 41 -12.55 0.87 -5.92
C VAL A 41 -13.81 0.15 -6.40
N GLY A 42 -14.08 -1.01 -5.79
CA GLY A 42 -15.16 -1.92 -6.16
C GLY A 42 -14.80 -2.91 -7.29
N ALA A 43 -13.62 -2.79 -7.91
CA ALA A 43 -13.16 -3.74 -8.90
C ALA A 43 -12.44 -4.93 -8.24
N GLU A 44 -12.56 -6.10 -8.85
CA GLU A 44 -11.75 -7.26 -8.51
C GLU A 44 -10.28 -6.97 -8.86
N LEU A 45 -9.38 -7.40 -7.98
CA LEU A 45 -7.95 -7.34 -8.21
C LEU A 45 -7.52 -8.57 -8.99
N GLU A 46 -7.04 -8.35 -10.21
CA GLU A 46 -6.32 -9.36 -10.98
C GLU A 46 -5.13 -9.90 -10.15
N PRO A 47 -4.82 -11.20 -10.22
CA PRO A 47 -3.75 -11.81 -9.42
C PRO A 47 -2.40 -11.08 -9.54
N ALA A 48 -2.03 -10.68 -10.77
CA ALA A 48 -0.79 -9.94 -11.01
C ALA A 48 -0.76 -8.55 -10.34
N LEU A 49 -1.92 -7.87 -10.26
CA LEU A 49 -2.04 -6.58 -9.59
C LEU A 49 -1.97 -6.75 -8.07
N LEU A 50 -2.61 -7.79 -7.53
CA LEU A 50 -2.50 -8.12 -6.11
C LEU A 50 -1.05 -8.44 -5.71
N ASP A 51 -0.33 -9.21 -6.51
CA ASP A 51 1.07 -9.54 -6.25
C ASP A 51 1.97 -8.30 -6.35
N ARG A 52 1.67 -7.36 -7.25
CA ARG A 52 2.37 -6.07 -7.30
C ARG A 52 2.13 -5.24 -6.04
N LEU A 53 0.89 -5.19 -5.54
CA LEU A 53 0.56 -4.50 -4.29
C LEU A 53 1.26 -5.14 -3.08
N ARG A 54 1.36 -6.47 -3.02
CA ARG A 54 2.11 -7.21 -2.00
C ARG A 54 3.59 -6.85 -2.04
N ALA A 55 4.20 -6.90 -3.22
CA ALA A 55 5.61 -6.54 -3.38
C ALA A 55 5.91 -5.09 -2.94
N LEU A 56 5.01 -4.14 -3.25
CA LEU A 56 5.13 -2.77 -2.75
C LEU A 56 5.03 -2.70 -1.21
N ALA A 57 4.08 -3.41 -0.62
CA ALA A 57 3.93 -3.46 0.84
C ALA A 57 5.16 -4.03 1.55
N ASP A 58 5.79 -5.06 0.98
CA ASP A 58 7.01 -5.65 1.53
C ASP A 58 8.20 -4.69 1.48
N VAL A 59 8.39 -4.00 0.36
CA VAL A 59 9.46 -2.98 0.21
C VAL A 59 9.26 -1.85 1.22
N GLU A 60 8.03 -1.36 1.36
CA GLU A 60 7.68 -0.31 2.31
C GLU A 60 7.90 -0.73 3.78
N ALA A 61 7.51 -1.96 4.12
CA ALA A 61 7.75 -2.51 5.45
C ALA A 61 9.24 -2.62 5.76
N ALA A 62 10.04 -3.07 4.79
CA ALA A 62 11.49 -3.16 4.91
C ALA A 62 12.14 -1.76 5.08
N GLN A 63 11.74 -0.78 4.28
CA GLN A 63 12.23 0.60 4.40
C GLN A 63 11.92 1.19 5.79
N ARG A 64 10.68 1.05 6.27
CA ARG A 64 10.29 1.54 7.61
C ARG A 64 11.06 0.82 8.72
N ALA A 65 11.31 -0.48 8.57
CA ALA A 65 12.14 -1.22 9.51
C ALA A 65 13.58 -0.67 9.53
N ALA A 66 14.17 -0.42 8.36
CA ALA A 66 15.50 0.14 8.24
C ALA A 66 15.60 1.55 8.84
N LEU A 67 14.65 2.44 8.55
CA LEU A 67 14.60 3.79 9.12
C LEU A 67 14.49 3.77 10.65
N ARG A 68 13.63 2.90 11.21
CA ARG A 68 13.54 2.71 12.67
C ARG A 68 14.84 2.17 13.27
N ALA A 69 15.51 1.26 12.59
CA ALA A 69 16.80 0.74 13.04
C ALA A 69 17.87 1.83 13.05
N LEU A 70 17.93 2.67 12.01
CA LEU A 70 18.85 3.80 11.92
C LEU A 70 18.59 4.84 13.01
N ALA A 71 17.32 5.20 13.23
CA ALA A 71 16.93 6.18 14.25
C ALA A 71 17.32 5.77 15.68
N ARG A 72 17.38 4.46 15.98
CA ARG A 72 17.83 3.95 17.30
C ARG A 72 19.33 4.04 17.52
N ARG A 73 20.13 4.27 16.47
CA ARG A 73 21.59 4.41 16.56
C ARG A 73 22.02 5.87 16.77
N ALA A 74 21.15 6.82 16.47
CA ALA A 74 21.36 8.25 16.69
C ALA A 74 21.15 8.60 18.17
#